data_AF-A0A067P9A2-F1
#
_entry.id   AF-A0A067P9A2-F1
#
_cell.length_a   1.000
_cell.length_b   1.000
_cell.length_c   1.000
_cell.angle_alpha   90.00
_cell.angle_beta   90.00
_cell.angle_gamma   90.00
#
_symmetry.space_group_name_H-M   'P 1'
#
loop_
_entity.id
_entity.type
_entity.pdbx_description
1 polymer ?
#
loop_
_entity_poly.entity_id
_entity_poly.type
_entity_poly.pdbx_seq_one_letter_code
_entity_poly.pdbx_strand_id
1 'polypeptide(L)'
;MASSRNFESEPTRVAGGHKAALKNPNVSEEAKERSQAVLDDLESSGEPQRYADERDSSKDETRVNAGYKATMKNPNVSSEAKQHAKEVLEDKGAI
;
A
#
# COMPACT_ATOMS: atom_id res chain seq x y z
N MET A 1 -33.79 1.36 -4.76
CA MET A 1 -32.93 1.92 -5.82
C MET A 1 -31.58 1.24 -5.76
N ALA A 2 -31.31 0.32 -6.69
CA ALA A 2 -29.99 -0.30 -6.81
C ALA A 2 -29.01 0.76 -7.34
N SER A 3 -28.07 1.17 -6.49
CA SER A 3 -27.01 2.09 -6.89
C SER A 3 -26.10 1.33 -7.85
N SER A 4 -26.23 1.63 -9.14
CA SER A 4 -25.32 1.16 -10.20
C SER A 4 -23.93 1.69 -9.87
N ARG A 5 -23.15 0.88 -9.15
CA ARG A 5 -21.71 1.08 -9.02
C ARG A 5 -21.12 0.85 -10.40
N ASN A 6 -20.93 1.92 -11.16
CA ASN A 6 -19.94 1.95 -12.22
C ASN A 6 -18.61 1.57 -11.55
N PHE A 7 -18.21 0.31 -11.69
CA PHE A 7 -16.86 -0.13 -11.37
C PHE A 7 -15.95 0.42 -12.46
N GLU A 8 -15.76 1.74 -12.48
CA GLU A 8 -14.57 2.30 -13.09
C GLU A 8 -13.42 1.73 -12.27
N SER A 9 -12.71 0.81 -12.92
CA SER A 9 -11.55 0.16 -12.35
C SER A 9 -10.58 1.26 -11.95
N GLU A 10 -10.45 1.54 -10.64
CA GLU A 10 -9.47 2.53 -10.17
C GLU A 10 -8.12 2.16 -10.82
N PRO A 11 -7.43 3.09 -11.51
CA PRO A 11 -6.23 2.77 -12.29
C PRO A 11 -5.15 2.07 -11.44
N THR A 12 -5.14 2.32 -10.13
CA THR A 12 -4.32 1.63 -9.13
C THR A 12 -4.62 0.14 -8.99
N ARG A 13 -5.90 -0.28 -9.03
CA ARG A 13 -6.30 -1.69 -8.96
C ARG A 13 -6.00 -2.41 -10.27
N VAL A 14 -6.19 -1.73 -11.39
CA VAL A 14 -5.84 -2.25 -12.73
C VAL A 14 -4.34 -2.50 -12.82
N ALA A 15 -3.53 -1.50 -12.46
CA ALA A 15 -2.08 -1.63 -12.42
C ALA A 15 -1.62 -2.76 -11.47
N GLY A 16 -2.23 -2.87 -10.28
CA GLY A 16 -1.95 -3.96 -9.35
C GLY A 16 -2.23 -5.35 -9.94
N GLY A 17 -3.34 -5.50 -10.66
CA GLY A 17 -3.71 -6.74 -11.35
C GLY A 17 -2.73 -7.14 -12.44
N HIS A 18 -2.34 -6.20 -13.31
CA HIS A 18 -1.35 -6.45 -14.35
C HIS A 18 0.04 -6.76 -13.78
N LYS A 19 0.44 -6.08 -12.70
CA LYS A 19 1.70 -6.36 -12.00
C LYS A 19 1.72 -7.75 -11.35
N ALA A 20 0.56 -8.22 -10.87
CA ALA A 20 0.42 -9.58 -10.37
C ALA A 20 0.49 -10.62 -11.50
N ALA A 21 -0.14 -10.33 -12.66
CA ALA A 21 -0.08 -11.20 -13.83
C ALA A 21 1.36 -11.40 -14.34
N LEU A 22 2.19 -10.34 -14.34
CA LEU A 22 3.61 -10.42 -14.71
C LEU A 22 4.42 -11.38 -13.83
N LYS A 23 4.10 -11.46 -12.53
CA LYS A 23 4.81 -12.32 -11.58
C LYS A 23 4.28 -13.74 -11.51
N ASN A 24 3.12 -14.02 -12.12
CA ASN A 24 2.49 -15.33 -12.04
C ASN A 24 3.11 -16.28 -13.07
N PRO A 25 3.75 -17.39 -12.65
CA PRO A 25 4.37 -18.35 -13.58
C PRO A 25 3.34 -19.09 -14.44
N ASN A 26 2.06 -19.10 -14.05
CA ASN A 26 0.98 -19.74 -14.82
C ASN A 26 0.40 -18.85 -15.93
N VAL A 27 0.92 -17.63 -16.10
CA VAL A 27 0.49 -16.69 -17.15
C VAL A 27 1.43 -16.86 -18.35
N SER A 28 0.86 -16.88 -19.57
CA SER A 28 1.63 -16.97 -20.80
C SER A 28 2.48 -15.72 -21.04
N GLU A 29 3.59 -15.87 -21.76
CA GLU A 29 4.48 -14.75 -22.08
C GLU A 29 3.76 -13.65 -22.88
N GLU A 30 2.91 -14.01 -23.85
CA GLU A 30 2.08 -13.05 -24.59
C GLU A 30 1.14 -12.24 -23.68
N ALA A 31 0.56 -12.89 -22.66
CA ALA A 31 -0.30 -12.20 -21.69
C ALA A 31 0.49 -11.29 -20.74
N LYS A 32 1.76 -11.64 -20.45
CA LYS A 32 2.69 -10.79 -19.69
C LYS A 32 3.08 -9.56 -20.51
N GLU A 33 3.47 -9.73 -21.78
CA GLU A 33 3.80 -8.63 -22.68
C GLU A 33 2.64 -7.63 -22.79
N ARG A 34 1.41 -8.12 -22.98
CA ARG A 34 0.22 -7.27 -22.98
C ARG A 34 0.02 -6.54 -21.64
N SER A 35 0.23 -7.24 -20.52
CA SER A 35 0.12 -6.63 -19.19
C SER A 35 1.17 -5.56 -18.95
N GLN A 36 2.38 -5.74 -19.49
CA GLN A 36 3.45 -4.76 -19.43
C GLN A 36 3.12 -3.52 -20.28
N ALA A 37 2.62 -3.70 -21.50
CA ALA A 37 2.21 -2.58 -22.36
C ALA A 37 1.10 -1.73 -21.71
N VAL A 38 0.13 -2.36 -21.04
CA VAL A 38 -0.93 -1.65 -20.31
C VAL A 38 -0.36 -0.89 -19.11
N LEU A 39 0.63 -1.44 -18.40
CA LEU A 39 1.30 -0.75 -17.31
C LEU A 39 2.10 0.47 -17.78
N ASP A 40 2.77 0.36 -18.92
CA ASP A 40 3.55 1.44 -19.53
C ASP A 40 2.65 2.60 -19.99
N ASP A 41 1.50 2.27 -20.61
CA ASP A 41 0.48 3.26 -20.98
C ASP A 41 -0.12 3.95 -19.75
N LEU A 42 -0.43 3.17 -18.71
CA LEU A 42 -0.88 3.71 -17.42
C LEU A 42 0.18 4.64 -16.80
N GLU A 43 1.45 4.27 -16.80
CA GLU A 43 2.55 5.09 -16.27
C GLU A 43 2.73 6.39 -17.08
N SER A 44 2.72 6.29 -18.41
CA SER A 44 2.80 7.42 -19.34
C SER A 44 1.63 8.40 -19.19
N SER A 45 0.44 7.89 -18.88
CA SER A 45 -0.75 8.72 -18.60
C SER A 45 -0.65 9.55 -17.32
N GLY A 46 0.39 9.37 -16.49
CA GLY A 46 0.67 10.21 -15.31
C GLY A 46 -0.26 10.01 -14.11
N GLU A 47 -1.26 9.15 -14.23
CA GLU A 47 -2.27 8.88 -13.22
C GLU A 47 -1.85 7.92 -12.09
N PRO A 48 -1.12 6.80 -12.31
CA PRO A 48 -0.94 5.78 -11.27
C PRO A 48 0.05 6.18 -10.17
N GLN A 49 0.93 7.15 -10.45
CA GLN A 49 1.99 7.55 -9.52
C GLN A 49 1.47 8.45 -8.40
N ARG A 50 0.46 9.29 -8.68
CA ARG A 50 -0.15 10.19 -7.69
C ARG A 50 -0.95 9.44 -6.62
N TYR A 51 -1.60 8.34 -6.96
CA TYR A 51 -2.43 7.58 -6.02
C TYR A 51 -1.67 6.50 -5.24
N ALA A 52 -0.52 6.03 -5.74
CA ALA A 52 0.34 5.11 -5.01
C ALA A 52 1.07 5.84 -3.87
N ASP A 53 1.71 6.97 -4.17
CA ASP A 53 2.51 7.74 -3.20
C ASP A 53 1.66 8.31 -2.04
N GLU A 54 0.44 8.76 -2.35
CA GLU A 54 -0.48 9.39 -1.39
C GLU A 54 -1.25 8.37 -0.51
N ARG A 55 -1.48 7.13 -0.98
CA ARG A 55 -2.13 6.09 -0.17
C ARG A 55 -1.14 5.22 0.62
N ASP A 56 0.14 5.20 0.27
CA ASP A 56 1.18 4.44 0.95
C ASP A 56 1.66 5.21 2.19
N SER A 57 2.15 6.44 1.98
CA SER A 57 2.77 7.27 3.04
C SER A 57 1.87 7.47 4.28
N SER A 58 0.61 7.90 4.10
CA SER A 58 -0.27 8.16 5.26
C SER A 58 -0.83 6.88 5.93
N LYS A 59 -0.98 5.78 5.17
CA LYS A 59 -1.39 4.49 5.77
C LYS A 59 -0.24 3.84 6.50
N ASP A 60 0.98 4.03 6.02
CA ASP A 60 2.17 3.51 6.66
C ASP A 60 2.42 4.21 7.98
N GLU A 61 2.28 5.53 8.08
CA GLU A 61 2.39 6.24 9.36
C GLU A 61 1.38 5.72 10.40
N THR A 62 0.12 5.54 10.00
CA THR A 62 -0.92 5.01 10.91
C THR A 62 -0.57 3.60 11.40
N ARG A 63 -0.09 2.73 10.51
CA ARG A 63 0.32 1.35 10.85
C ARG A 63 1.58 1.31 11.70
N VAL A 64 2.56 2.15 11.39
CA VAL A 64 3.81 2.32 12.14
C VAL A 64 3.48 2.76 13.57
N ASN A 65 2.64 3.79 13.73
CA ASN A 65 2.20 4.26 15.04
C ASN A 65 1.42 3.18 15.80
N ALA A 66 0.57 2.40 15.12
CA ALA A 66 -0.11 1.26 15.73
C ALA A 66 0.88 0.18 16.20
N GLY A 67 1.95 -0.06 15.45
CA GLY A 67 3.04 -0.97 15.82
C GLY A 67 3.74 -0.54 17.12
N TYR A 68 4.14 0.74 17.22
CA TYR A 68 4.73 1.27 18.45
C TYR A 68 3.77 1.21 19.65
N LYS A 69 2.48 1.47 19.43
CA LYS A 69 1.45 1.30 20.48
C LYS A 69 1.32 -0.16 20.93
N ALA A 70 1.47 -1.12 20.02
CA ALA A 70 1.48 -2.54 20.35
C ALA A 70 2.74 -2.92 21.14
N THR A 71 3.91 -2.41 20.76
CA THR A 71 5.18 -2.57 21.49
C THR A 71 5.04 -2.13 22.95
N MET A 72 4.40 -0.99 23.22
CA MET A 72 4.14 -0.51 24.58
C MET A 72 3.29 -1.46 25.42
N LYS A 73 2.29 -2.12 24.82
CA LYS A 73 1.36 -3.04 25.50
C LYS A 73 1.87 -4.48 25.60
N ASN A 74 2.87 -4.85 24.81
CA ASN A 74 3.36 -6.22 24.77
C ASN A 74 4.19 -6.55 26.02
N PRO A 75 3.79 -7.54 26.86
CA PRO A 75 4.56 -7.92 28.05
C PRO A 75 5.92 -8.55 27.71
N ASN A 76 6.09 -9.09 26.50
CA ASN A 76 7.33 -9.75 26.05
C ASN A 76 8.38 -8.78 25.49
N VAL A 77 8.11 -7.47 25.51
CA VAL A 77 9.05 -6.44 25.06
C VAL A 77 9.76 -5.80 26.25
N SER A 78 11.06 -5.53 26.08
CA SER A 78 11.90 -4.89 27.09
C SER A 78 11.44 -3.48 27.45
N SER A 79 11.75 -3.03 28.66
CA SER A 79 11.42 -1.68 29.13
C SER A 79 12.02 -0.59 28.25
N GLU A 80 13.26 -0.78 27.79
CA GLU A 80 13.96 0.16 26.90
C GLU A 80 13.25 0.32 25.56
N ALA A 81 12.84 -0.79 24.93
CA ALA A 81 12.10 -0.75 23.67
C ALA A 81 10.72 -0.10 23.82
N LYS A 82 10.08 -0.22 24.99
CA LYS A 82 8.82 0.47 25.31
C LYS A 82 9.01 1.98 25.48
N GLN A 83 10.11 2.40 26.12
CA GLN A 83 10.44 3.82 26.24
C GLN A 83 10.71 4.44 24.87
N HIS A 84 11.51 3.76 24.04
CA HIS A 84 11.76 4.21 22.68
C HIS A 84 10.47 4.30 21.85
N ALA A 85 9.60 3.30 21.94
CA ALA A 85 8.31 3.34 21.27
C ALA A 85 7.43 4.51 21.73
N LYS A 86 7.50 4.89 23.01
CA LYS A 86 6.79 6.04 23.58
C LYS A 86 7.34 7.36 23.03
N GLU A 87 8.67 7.53 23.04
CA GLU A 87 9.33 8.74 22.52
C GLU A 87 9.01 8.97 21.04
N VAL A 88 9.07 7.91 20.22
CA VAL A 88 8.72 8.00 18.78
C VAL A 88 7.26 8.40 18.57
N LEU A 89 6.35 7.95 19.43
CA LEU A 89 4.94 8.34 19.35
C LEU A 89 4.69 9.78 19.84
N GLU A 90 5.42 10.25 20.86
CA GLU A 90 5.35 11.64 21.36
C GLU A 90 5.90 12.63 20.32
N ASP A 91 7.05 12.32 19.71
CA ASP A 91 7.66 13.13 18.65
C ASP A 91 6.72 13.30 17.45
N LYS A 92 6.02 12.23 17.09
CA LYS A 92 5.02 12.22 16.00
C LYS A 92 3.66 12.79 16.38
N GLY A 93 3.43 13.20 17.63
CA GLY A 93 2.12 13.67 18.11
C GLY A 93 1.01 12.61 18.04
N ALA A 94 1.37 11.33 18.13
CA ALA A 94 0.47 10.19 17.95
C ALA A 94 -0.09 9.62 19.28
N ILE A 95 0.33 10.17 20.42
CA ILE A 95 -0.19 9.89 21.78
C ILE A 95 -0.28 11.16 22.62
#